data_AF-A0A3B1C7L3-F1
#
_entry.id   AF-A0A3B1C7L3-F1
#
_cell.length_a   1.000
_cell.length_b   1.000
_cell.length_c   1.000
_cell.angle_alpha   90.00
_cell.angle_beta   90.00
_cell.angle_gamma   90.00
#
_symmetry.space_group_name_H-M   'P 1'
#
loop_
_entity.id
_entity.type
_entity.pdbx_description
1 polymer ?
#
loop_
_entity_poly.entity_id
_entity_poly.type
_entity_poly.pdbx_seq_one_letter_code
_entity_poly.pdbx_strand_id
1 'polypeptide(L)'
;MYRNLGLLSIPCILVLSACQTPINTLELKNRNQSLQQQLAIKNKTIQTLETERKQLQKALNESNRVRKIIGKEKSSRFNESTLLRSQVRRFLQQQIDVYKSFLVNNNLLDYVGGELVKRKQYDNRPLMLVDLKNEIPRPGVLTGVAAWFVKPSHMIVKVLRKIDDKLVVVWESHNLNIRKTGLIKARFHVTVGVEKGDVLGYYFPKAASVAFDKGTGDTRYLSHNLRPGSSISPSSLEGEDQQRAYSLGVYGLLQ
;
A
#
# COMPACT_ATOMS: atom_id res chain seq x y z
N MET A 1 94.62 16.10 6.09
CA MET A 1 94.22 17.14 7.08
C MET A 1 93.09 16.54 7.90
N TYR A 2 93.12 16.20 9.19
CA TYR A 2 94.03 16.23 10.36
C TYR A 2 94.05 14.76 10.89
N ARG A 3 95.15 14.03 11.17
CA ARG A 3 96.31 14.15 12.09
C ARG A 3 95.98 13.98 13.59
N ASN A 4 96.38 12.83 14.17
CA ASN A 4 97.00 12.57 15.50
C ASN A 4 96.73 11.10 15.92
N LEU A 5 97.66 10.14 15.92
CA LEU A 5 99.03 10.01 16.47
C LEU A 5 99.06 9.97 18.01
N GLY A 6 99.46 8.83 18.58
CA GLY A 6 99.68 8.66 20.02
C GLY A 6 99.95 7.22 20.44
N LEU A 7 101.12 6.69 20.11
CA LEU A 7 101.75 5.51 20.71
C LEU A 7 102.13 5.80 22.17
N LEU A 8 101.97 4.84 23.08
CA LEU A 8 102.87 4.64 24.23
C LEU A 8 102.66 3.26 24.87
N SER A 9 103.77 2.69 25.32
CA SER A 9 104.01 1.27 25.59
C SER A 9 104.50 1.03 27.03
N ILE A 10 103.88 0.05 27.73
CA ILE A 10 104.51 -1.04 28.55
C ILE A 10 105.18 -0.62 29.90
N PRO A 11 105.22 -1.44 31.00
CA PRO A 11 104.29 -2.44 31.58
C PRO A 11 104.21 -2.37 33.14
N CYS A 12 103.45 -3.24 33.83
CA CYS A 12 103.94 -4.23 34.83
C CYS A 12 102.80 -4.83 35.67
N ILE A 13 103.00 -6.09 36.04
CA ILE A 13 102.11 -7.14 36.58
C ILE A 13 101.85 -7.00 38.09
N LEU A 14 100.69 -7.48 38.59
CA LEU A 14 100.44 -8.26 39.84
C LEU A 14 98.91 -8.38 40.08
N VAL A 15 98.21 -9.43 39.63
CA VAL A 15 97.93 -10.76 40.27
C VAL A 15 96.88 -10.70 41.40
N LEU A 16 95.88 -11.62 41.31
CA LEU A 16 94.77 -11.98 42.23
C LEU A 16 93.47 -11.17 42.01
N SER A 17 92.29 -11.71 41.68
CA SER A 17 91.71 -13.04 41.91
C SER A 17 90.63 -13.31 40.85
N ALA A 18 90.90 -14.18 39.88
CA ALA A 18 89.87 -14.69 39.00
C ALA A 18 89.12 -15.83 39.71
N CYS A 19 87.98 -15.52 40.34
CA CYS A 19 86.94 -16.53 40.56
C CYS A 19 86.36 -16.90 39.19
N GLN A 20 87.04 -17.78 38.46
CA GLN A 20 86.42 -18.50 37.36
C GLN A 20 85.43 -19.49 37.98
N THR A 21 84.18 -19.05 38.16
CA THR A 21 83.06 -20.00 38.25
C THR A 21 83.12 -20.86 36.99
N PRO A 22 83.17 -22.20 37.09
CA PRO A 22 83.12 -23.04 35.91
C PRO A 22 81.84 -22.68 35.15
N ILE A 23 81.98 -22.25 33.90
CA ILE A 23 80.85 -22.05 33.00
C ILE A 23 80.09 -23.39 32.99
N ASN A 24 78.84 -23.36 33.44
CA ASN A 24 77.97 -24.52 33.56
C ASN A 24 77.52 -24.97 32.16
N THR A 25 78.44 -25.57 31.40
CA THR A 25 78.26 -26.01 30.00
C THR A 25 77.11 -27.00 29.85
N LEU A 26 76.82 -27.77 30.90
CA LEU A 26 75.67 -28.67 30.98
C LEU A 26 74.34 -27.91 31.01
N GLU A 27 74.26 -26.83 31.80
CA GLU A 27 73.06 -25.99 31.89
C GLU A 27 72.77 -25.29 30.56
N LEU A 28 73.80 -24.76 29.90
CA LEU A 28 73.68 -24.17 28.55
C LEU A 28 73.21 -25.19 27.50
N LYS A 29 73.73 -26.42 27.54
CA LYS A 29 73.32 -27.50 26.64
C LYS A 29 71.85 -27.91 26.87
N ASN A 30 71.44 -28.06 28.12
CA ASN A 30 70.05 -28.36 28.50
C ASN A 30 69.10 -27.23 28.06
N ARG A 31 69.52 -25.97 28.21
CA ARG A 31 68.74 -24.80 27.79
C ARG A 31 68.59 -24.73 26.27
N ASN A 32 69.66 -25.01 25.53
CA ASN A 32 69.60 -25.10 24.06
C ASN A 32 68.67 -26.23 23.59
N GLN A 33 68.72 -27.40 24.23
CA GLN A 33 67.86 -28.52 23.88
C GLN A 33 66.38 -28.23 24.19
N SER A 34 66.10 -27.58 25.33
CA SER A 34 64.76 -27.08 25.67
C SER A 34 64.27 -26.02 24.67
N LEU A 35 65.12 -25.07 24.28
CA LEU A 35 64.76 -24.04 23.30
C LEU A 35 64.48 -24.64 21.91
N GLN A 36 65.25 -25.64 21.48
CA GLN A 36 64.99 -26.38 20.24
C GLN A 36 63.66 -27.13 20.29
N GLN A 37 63.32 -27.76 21.42
CA GLN A 37 62.02 -28.41 21.60
C GLN A 37 60.88 -27.40 21.57
N GLN A 38 61.03 -26.24 22.24
CA GLN A 38 60.04 -25.18 22.21
C GLN A 38 59.85 -24.61 20.79
N LEU A 39 60.94 -24.40 20.04
CA LEU A 39 60.88 -23.98 18.64
C LEU A 39 60.16 -25.02 17.77
N ALA A 40 60.45 -26.30 17.95
CA ALA A 40 59.77 -27.36 17.21
C ALA A 40 58.26 -27.40 17.51
N ILE A 41 57.86 -27.25 18.77
CA ILE A 41 56.45 -27.19 19.19
C ILE A 41 55.78 -25.95 18.59
N LYS A 42 56.41 -24.78 18.71
CA LYS A 42 55.86 -23.52 18.16
C LYS A 42 55.74 -23.57 16.63
N ASN A 43 56.72 -24.13 15.93
CA ASN A 43 56.66 -24.33 14.48
C ASN A 43 55.53 -25.26 14.08
N LYS A 44 55.30 -26.34 14.84
CA LYS A 44 54.16 -27.24 14.61
C LYS A 44 52.83 -26.51 14.83
N THR A 45 52.70 -25.71 15.90
CA THR A 45 51.50 -24.89 16.15
C THR A 45 51.27 -23.86 15.04
N ILE A 46 52.33 -23.19 14.56
CA ILE A 46 52.24 -22.23 13.44
C ILE A 46 51.71 -22.94 12.19
N GLN A 47 52.23 -24.12 11.86
CA GLN A 47 51.74 -24.89 10.72
C GLN A 47 50.27 -25.28 10.87
N THR A 48 49.84 -25.72 12.06
CA THR A 48 48.43 -26.04 12.33
C THR A 48 47.54 -24.81 12.16
N LEU A 49 47.91 -23.69 12.79
CA LEU A 49 47.14 -22.44 12.69
C LEU A 49 47.09 -21.90 11.25
N GLU A 50 48.16 -22.05 10.46
CA GLU A 50 48.15 -21.68 9.05
C GLU A 50 47.20 -22.57 8.23
N THR A 51 47.14 -23.87 8.52
CA THR A 51 46.19 -24.77 7.85
C THR A 51 44.74 -24.44 8.21
N GLU A 52 44.45 -24.18 9.48
CA GLU A 52 43.12 -23.75 9.95
C GLU A 52 42.73 -22.40 9.33
N ARG A 53 43.64 -21.43 9.32
CA ARG A 53 43.41 -20.13 8.67
C ARG A 53 43.07 -20.30 7.19
N LYS A 54 43.79 -21.17 6.46
CA LYS A 54 43.49 -21.46 5.05
C LYS A 54 42.12 -22.12 4.88
N GLN A 55 41.73 -23.04 5.76
CA GLN A 55 40.41 -23.68 5.73
C GLN A 55 39.29 -22.67 6.02
N LEU A 56 39.45 -21.85 7.06
CA LEU A 56 38.50 -20.79 7.40
C LEU A 56 38.36 -19.76 6.27
N GLN A 57 39.46 -19.37 5.62
CA GLN A 57 39.42 -18.47 4.48
C GLN A 57 38.64 -19.09 3.30
N LYS A 58 38.81 -20.39 3.04
CA LYS A 58 38.04 -21.10 2.02
C LYS A 58 36.54 -21.13 2.39
N ALA A 59 36.21 -21.46 3.63
CA ALA A 59 34.83 -21.47 4.10
C ALA A 59 34.16 -20.09 4.02
N LEU A 60 34.90 -19.02 4.35
CA LEU A 60 34.44 -17.63 4.25
C LEU A 60 34.17 -17.23 2.80
N ASN A 61 35.08 -17.59 1.89
CA ASN A 61 34.91 -17.35 0.46
C ASN A 61 33.69 -18.08 -0.10
N GLU A 62 33.49 -19.34 0.31
CA GLU A 62 32.35 -20.15 -0.13
C GLU A 62 31.03 -19.61 0.42
N SER A 63 30.98 -19.24 1.71
CA SER A 63 29.83 -18.59 2.32
C SER A 63 29.46 -17.29 1.59
N ASN A 64 30.45 -16.46 1.26
CA ASN A 64 30.23 -15.24 0.49
C ASN A 64 29.71 -15.51 -0.93
N ARG A 65 30.20 -16.57 -1.58
CA ARG A 65 29.70 -17.01 -2.89
C ARG A 65 28.23 -17.41 -2.80
N VAL A 66 27.88 -18.27 -1.86
CA VAL A 66 26.51 -18.73 -1.61
C VAL A 66 25.60 -17.56 -1.29
N ARG A 67 26.02 -16.63 -0.43
CA ARG A 67 25.23 -15.43 -0.07
C ARG A 67 24.92 -14.57 -1.29
N LYS A 68 25.87 -14.40 -2.21
CA LYS A 68 25.67 -13.65 -3.47
C LYS A 68 24.66 -14.34 -4.38
N ILE A 69 24.77 -15.67 -4.55
CA ILE A 69 23.84 -16.45 -5.37
C ILE A 69 22.42 -16.37 -4.81
N ILE A 70 22.25 -16.61 -3.51
CA ILE A 70 20.95 -16.52 -2.83
C ILE A 70 20.35 -15.12 -2.97
N GLY A 71 21.16 -14.06 -2.82
CA GLY A 71 20.70 -12.69 -3.02
C GLY A 71 20.15 -12.44 -4.43
N LYS A 72 20.85 -12.96 -5.46
CA LYS A 72 20.43 -12.82 -6.86
C LYS A 72 19.17 -13.64 -7.16
N GLU A 73 19.11 -14.89 -6.72
CA GLU A 73 17.92 -15.74 -6.91
C GLU A 73 16.70 -15.20 -6.17
N LYS A 74 16.86 -14.77 -4.92
CA LYS A 74 15.77 -14.19 -4.12
C LYS A 74 15.23 -12.92 -4.75
N SER A 75 16.11 -12.02 -5.21
CA SER A 75 15.70 -10.79 -5.92
C SER A 75 15.00 -11.10 -7.24
N SER A 76 15.53 -12.04 -8.03
CA SER A 76 14.91 -12.48 -9.29
C SER A 76 13.51 -13.06 -9.06
N ARG A 77 13.37 -14.01 -8.13
CA ARG A 77 12.07 -14.62 -7.78
C ARG A 77 11.09 -13.61 -7.22
N PHE A 78 11.57 -12.63 -6.44
CA PHE A 78 10.73 -11.57 -5.90
C PHE A 78 10.17 -10.66 -7.01
N ASN A 79 11.03 -10.23 -7.95
CA ASN A 79 10.63 -9.38 -9.07
C ASN A 79 9.65 -10.11 -9.99
N GLU A 80 9.93 -11.38 -10.31
CA GLU A 80 9.06 -12.22 -11.14
C GLU A 80 7.70 -12.45 -10.48
N SER A 81 7.69 -12.81 -9.18
CA SER A 81 6.44 -12.98 -8.43
C SER A 81 5.61 -11.70 -8.37
N THR A 82 6.27 -10.54 -8.19
CA THR A 82 5.60 -9.24 -8.16
C THR A 82 4.98 -8.90 -9.52
N LEU A 83 5.72 -9.13 -10.60
CA LEU A 83 5.24 -8.92 -11.97
C LEU A 83 4.03 -9.81 -12.26
N LEU A 84 4.14 -11.11 -11.98
CA LEU A 84 3.07 -12.09 -12.19
C LEU A 84 1.81 -11.73 -11.39
N ARG A 85 1.96 -11.36 -10.11
CA ARG A 85 0.83 -10.87 -9.29
C ARG A 85 0.16 -9.64 -9.90
N SER A 86 0.94 -8.70 -10.46
CA SER A 86 0.36 -7.53 -11.14
C SER A 86 -0.41 -7.91 -12.41
N GLN A 87 0.08 -8.90 -13.16
CA GLN A 87 -0.55 -9.37 -14.40
C GLN A 87 -1.85 -10.10 -14.09
N VAL A 88 -1.83 -11.02 -13.11
CA VAL A 88 -3.02 -11.72 -12.63
C VAL A 88 -4.07 -10.74 -12.11
N ARG A 89 -3.67 -9.74 -11.30
CA ARG A 89 -4.61 -8.71 -10.82
C ARG A 89 -5.27 -7.95 -11.96
N ARG A 90 -4.49 -7.49 -12.95
CA ARG A 90 -5.01 -6.77 -14.13
C ARG A 90 -5.97 -7.64 -14.94
N PHE A 91 -5.61 -8.90 -15.19
CA PHE A 91 -6.46 -9.85 -15.89
C PHE A 91 -7.79 -10.06 -15.15
N LEU A 92 -7.75 -10.30 -13.83
CA LEU A 92 -8.97 -10.46 -13.03
C LEU A 92 -9.84 -9.21 -13.04
N GLN A 93 -9.24 -8.02 -12.92
CA GLN A 93 -9.97 -6.75 -13.02
C GLN A 93 -10.66 -6.61 -14.39
N GLN A 94 -9.97 -6.93 -15.48
CA GLN A 94 -10.57 -6.90 -16.82
C GLN A 94 -11.75 -7.86 -16.95
N GLN A 95 -11.62 -9.10 -16.46
CA GLN A 95 -12.73 -10.07 -16.47
C GLN A 95 -13.92 -9.57 -15.66
N ILE A 96 -13.69 -9.03 -14.46
CA ILE A 96 -14.72 -8.43 -13.61
C ILE A 96 -15.43 -7.28 -14.35
N ASP A 97 -14.68 -6.43 -15.05
CA ASP A 97 -15.25 -5.30 -15.80
C ASP A 97 -16.10 -5.76 -16.99
N VAL A 98 -15.70 -6.84 -17.66
CA VAL A 98 -16.50 -7.47 -18.72
C VAL A 98 -17.82 -8.00 -18.15
N TYR A 99 -17.80 -8.75 -17.04
CA TYR A 99 -19.02 -9.25 -16.40
C TYR A 99 -19.93 -8.12 -15.90
N LYS A 100 -19.36 -7.08 -15.27
CA LYS A 100 -20.12 -5.89 -14.88
C LYS A 100 -20.80 -5.24 -16.09
N SER A 101 -20.09 -5.12 -17.20
CA SER A 101 -20.65 -4.56 -18.45
C SER A 101 -21.83 -5.40 -18.95
N PHE A 102 -21.68 -6.73 -18.95
CA PHE A 102 -22.74 -7.66 -19.35
C PHE A 102 -23.99 -7.52 -18.46
N LEU A 103 -23.83 -7.46 -17.13
CA LEU A 103 -24.96 -7.33 -16.20
C LEU A 103 -25.73 -6.02 -16.41
N VAL A 104 -25.01 -4.89 -16.58
CA VAL A 104 -25.64 -3.58 -16.83
C VAL A 104 -26.39 -3.56 -18.17
N ASN A 105 -25.78 -4.12 -19.21
CA ASN A 105 -26.34 -4.09 -20.57
C ASN A 105 -27.57 -5.00 -20.71
N ASN A 106 -27.60 -6.14 -20.01
CA ASN A 106 -28.72 -7.10 -20.06
C ASN A 106 -29.79 -6.84 -19.01
N ASN A 107 -29.73 -5.71 -18.29
CA ASN A 107 -30.73 -5.33 -17.29
C ASN A 107 -30.95 -6.38 -16.18
N LEU A 108 -29.90 -7.14 -15.85
CA LEU A 108 -29.91 -8.17 -14.81
C LEU A 108 -29.60 -7.62 -13.41
N LEU A 109 -29.56 -6.30 -13.28
CA LEU A 109 -29.25 -5.60 -12.05
C LEU A 109 -30.54 -5.08 -11.42
N ASP A 110 -30.62 -5.23 -10.11
CA ASP A 110 -31.70 -4.66 -9.32
C ASP A 110 -31.64 -3.15 -9.43
N TYR A 111 -32.78 -2.52 -9.73
CA TYR A 111 -32.92 -1.08 -9.80
C TYR A 111 -33.61 -0.57 -8.53
N VAL A 112 -33.04 0.47 -7.91
CA VAL A 112 -33.62 1.15 -6.75
C VAL A 112 -33.65 2.65 -7.03
N GLY A 113 -34.85 3.24 -7.05
CA GLY A 113 -35.06 4.66 -7.28
C GLY A 113 -36.39 4.95 -7.97
N GLY A 114 -36.59 6.21 -8.35
CA GLY A 114 -37.80 6.64 -9.05
C GLY A 114 -37.88 6.13 -10.49
N GLU A 115 -39.07 6.14 -11.08
CA GLU A 115 -39.27 5.73 -12.46
C GLU A 115 -38.46 6.60 -13.45
N LEU A 116 -37.79 5.94 -14.40
CA LEU A 116 -36.89 6.58 -15.38
C LEU A 116 -37.64 7.14 -16.59
N VAL A 117 -38.55 8.08 -16.34
CA VAL A 117 -39.42 8.68 -17.36
C VAL A 117 -39.13 10.15 -17.59
N LYS A 118 -39.62 10.73 -18.68
CA LYS A 118 -39.54 12.17 -18.90
C LYS A 118 -40.53 12.90 -17.98
N ARG A 119 -40.06 13.91 -17.24
CA ARG A 119 -40.87 14.73 -16.32
C ARG A 119 -40.82 16.21 -16.71
N LYS A 120 -41.67 17.03 -16.08
CA LYS A 120 -41.93 18.42 -16.51
C LYS A 120 -41.15 19.48 -15.75
N GLN A 121 -40.88 19.28 -14.45
CA GLN A 121 -40.24 20.29 -13.61
C GLN A 121 -38.75 20.02 -13.46
N TYR A 122 -37.97 21.07 -13.24
CA TYR A 122 -36.53 21.00 -13.09
C TYR A 122 -36.06 22.10 -12.13
N ASP A 123 -34.94 21.85 -11.47
CA ASP A 123 -34.32 22.83 -10.58
C ASP A 123 -33.20 23.60 -11.30
N ASN A 124 -33.19 24.92 -11.14
CA ASN A 124 -32.24 25.80 -11.83
C ASN A 124 -31.00 26.17 -11.00
N ARG A 125 -30.81 25.54 -9.84
CA ARG A 125 -29.71 25.82 -8.91
C ARG A 125 -28.89 24.55 -8.62
N PRO A 126 -27.65 24.67 -8.11
CA PRO A 126 -26.97 23.54 -7.51
C PRO A 126 -27.76 23.01 -6.31
N LEU A 127 -27.85 21.70 -6.18
CA LEU A 127 -28.57 21.06 -5.08
C LEU A 127 -28.13 19.63 -4.85
N MET A 128 -28.25 19.21 -3.60
CA MET A 128 -28.18 17.82 -3.21
C MET A 128 -29.59 17.30 -3.00
N LEU A 129 -29.96 16.26 -3.75
CA LEU A 129 -31.18 15.49 -3.55
C LEU A 129 -30.90 14.34 -2.58
N VAL A 130 -31.88 13.99 -1.76
CA VAL A 130 -31.86 12.82 -0.88
C VAL A 130 -33.18 12.07 -1.09
N ASP A 131 -33.10 10.86 -1.61
CA ASP A 131 -34.27 10.03 -1.92
C ASP A 131 -34.66 9.16 -0.72
N LEU A 132 -35.57 9.67 0.11
CA LEU A 132 -36.05 8.96 1.30
C LEU A 132 -37.14 7.93 0.97
N LYS A 133 -37.73 8.00 -0.23
CA LYS A 133 -38.79 7.07 -0.61
C LYS A 133 -38.24 5.71 -1.02
N ASN A 134 -37.12 5.70 -1.74
CA ASN A 134 -36.55 4.48 -2.32
C ASN A 134 -35.31 4.04 -1.54
N GLU A 135 -35.52 3.59 -0.32
CA GLU A 135 -34.47 2.98 0.49
C GLU A 135 -33.98 1.68 -0.12
N ILE A 136 -32.69 1.37 0.08
CA ILE A 136 -32.11 0.10 -0.36
C ILE A 136 -32.84 -1.06 0.34
N PRO A 137 -33.51 -1.96 -0.40
CA PRO A 137 -34.39 -2.97 0.20
C PRO A 137 -33.61 -4.13 0.84
N ARG A 138 -32.41 -4.41 0.33
CA ARG A 138 -31.55 -5.55 0.67
C ARG A 138 -30.07 -5.15 0.57
N PRO A 139 -29.19 -5.73 1.39
CA PRO A 139 -27.76 -5.45 1.30
C PRO A 139 -27.21 -5.90 -0.07
N GLY A 140 -26.09 -5.32 -0.48
CA GLY A 140 -25.50 -5.68 -1.77
C GLY A 140 -24.44 -4.72 -2.23
N VAL A 141 -24.24 -4.66 -3.55
CA VAL A 141 -23.22 -3.81 -4.18
C VAL A 141 -23.84 -2.98 -5.29
N LEU A 142 -23.73 -1.65 -5.17
CA LEU A 142 -24.11 -0.73 -6.23
C LEU A 142 -23.00 -0.61 -7.26
N THR A 143 -23.40 -0.60 -8.52
CA THR A 143 -22.49 -0.61 -9.67
C THR A 143 -22.65 0.61 -10.57
N GLY A 144 -23.74 1.34 -10.45
CA GLY A 144 -23.94 2.58 -11.17
C GLY A 144 -25.26 3.27 -10.88
N VAL A 145 -25.52 4.29 -11.68
CA VAL A 145 -26.69 5.17 -11.60
C VAL A 145 -27.38 5.22 -12.95
N ALA A 146 -28.70 5.26 -12.93
CA ALA A 146 -29.52 5.52 -14.09
C ALA A 146 -30.38 6.77 -13.83
N ALA A 147 -30.47 7.65 -14.81
CA ALA A 147 -31.34 8.81 -14.72
C ALA A 147 -31.75 9.32 -16.10
N TRP A 148 -32.88 10.03 -16.16
CA TRP A 148 -33.34 10.72 -17.35
C TRP A 148 -32.88 12.18 -17.33
N PHE A 149 -31.92 12.52 -18.20
CA PHE A 149 -31.32 13.86 -18.26
C PHE A 149 -31.95 14.73 -19.34
N VAL A 150 -32.28 15.97 -19.01
CA VAL A 150 -32.79 16.96 -19.99
C VAL A 150 -31.67 17.76 -20.66
N LYS A 151 -30.48 17.81 -20.05
CA LYS A 151 -29.28 18.49 -20.57
C LYS A 151 -28.00 17.82 -20.05
N PRO A 152 -26.85 17.94 -20.75
CA PRO A 152 -25.56 17.48 -20.23
C PRO A 152 -25.25 18.06 -18.85
N SER A 153 -24.64 17.27 -17.97
CA SER A 153 -24.45 17.65 -16.57
C SER A 153 -23.34 16.89 -15.86
N HIS A 154 -23.11 17.28 -14.62
CA HIS A 154 -22.24 16.60 -13.67
C HIS A 154 -23.06 16.18 -12.46
N MET A 155 -22.72 15.02 -11.90
CA MET A 155 -23.45 14.43 -10.77
C MET A 155 -22.49 13.66 -9.88
N ILE A 156 -22.71 13.73 -8.58
CA ILE A 156 -22.05 12.88 -7.59
C ILE A 156 -23.15 12.11 -6.85
N VAL A 157 -23.01 10.78 -6.82
CA VAL A 157 -23.93 9.91 -6.09
C VAL A 157 -23.34 9.63 -4.71
N LYS A 158 -24.19 9.56 -3.70
CA LYS A 158 -23.83 9.37 -2.30
C LYS A 158 -24.69 8.28 -1.69
N VAL A 159 -24.09 7.52 -0.79
CA VAL A 159 -24.82 6.57 0.06
C VAL A 159 -24.88 7.18 1.46
N LEU A 160 -26.09 7.30 1.99
CA LEU A 160 -26.37 7.81 3.32
C LEU A 160 -26.91 6.67 4.18
N ARG A 161 -26.23 6.39 5.29
CA ARG A 161 -26.64 5.38 6.25
C ARG A 161 -27.41 6.00 7.39
N LYS A 162 -28.50 5.37 7.79
CA LYS A 162 -29.22 5.73 9.01
C LYS A 162 -28.42 5.25 10.22
N ILE A 163 -28.02 6.19 11.07
CA ILE A 163 -27.40 5.94 12.37
C ILE A 163 -28.17 6.80 13.36
N ASP A 164 -28.93 6.14 14.24
CA ASP A 164 -29.94 6.77 15.08
C ASP A 164 -30.92 7.60 14.22
N ASP A 165 -31.19 8.85 14.60
CA ASP A 165 -32.08 9.77 13.87
C ASP A 165 -31.37 10.61 12.79
N LYS A 166 -30.19 10.16 12.34
CA LYS A 166 -29.36 10.90 11.38
C LYS A 166 -28.98 10.06 10.17
N LEU A 167 -28.85 10.74 9.04
CA LEU A 167 -28.31 10.22 7.80
C LEU A 167 -26.84 10.61 7.71
N VAL A 168 -25.95 9.62 7.73
CA VAL A 168 -24.50 9.79 7.66
C VAL A 168 -24.00 9.41 6.27
N VAL A 169 -23.25 10.29 5.60
CA VAL A 169 -22.68 9.98 4.29
C VAL A 169 -21.53 8.99 4.47
N VAL A 170 -21.73 7.74 4.08
CA VAL A 170 -20.72 6.67 4.19
C VAL A 170 -19.86 6.54 2.94
N TRP A 171 -20.34 7.03 1.80
CA TRP A 171 -19.63 6.94 0.53
C TRP A 171 -20.06 8.03 -0.46
N GLU A 172 -19.14 8.41 -1.35
CA GLU A 172 -19.43 9.24 -2.52
C GLU A 172 -18.77 8.69 -3.79
N SER A 173 -19.43 8.86 -4.93
CA SER A 173 -18.88 8.51 -6.23
C SER A 173 -17.86 9.56 -6.69
N HIS A 174 -17.02 9.18 -7.65
CA HIS A 174 -16.33 10.18 -8.46
C HIS A 174 -17.36 11.00 -9.25
N ASN A 175 -16.96 12.20 -9.70
CA ASN A 175 -17.81 13.04 -10.52
C ASN A 175 -18.17 12.34 -11.83
N LEU A 176 -19.46 12.11 -12.04
CA LEU A 176 -20.00 11.48 -13.23
C LEU A 176 -20.28 12.55 -14.28
N ASN A 177 -19.58 12.45 -15.41
CA ASN A 177 -19.74 13.37 -16.53
C ASN A 177 -20.80 12.84 -17.51
N ILE A 178 -21.97 13.48 -17.51
CA ILE A 178 -23.11 13.13 -18.35
C ILE A 178 -23.09 14.00 -19.61
N ARG A 179 -22.68 13.42 -20.73
CA ARG A 179 -22.48 14.15 -21.99
C ARG A 179 -23.71 14.22 -22.89
N LYS A 180 -24.72 13.37 -22.65
CA LYS A 180 -25.91 13.22 -23.51
C LYS A 180 -27.19 13.42 -22.70
N THR A 181 -28.28 13.68 -23.40
CA THR A 181 -29.64 13.78 -22.85
C THR A 181 -30.42 12.47 -23.04
N GLY A 182 -31.54 12.32 -22.35
CA GLY A 182 -32.38 11.12 -22.35
C GLY A 182 -32.04 10.16 -21.21
N LEU A 183 -32.43 8.89 -21.36
CA LEU A 183 -32.09 7.82 -20.43
C LEU A 183 -30.59 7.52 -20.50
N ILE A 184 -29.88 7.77 -19.40
CA ILE A 184 -28.46 7.49 -19.28
C ILE A 184 -28.23 6.51 -18.14
N LYS A 185 -27.47 5.45 -18.41
CA LYS A 185 -26.88 4.57 -17.41
C LYS A 185 -25.38 4.85 -17.32
N ALA A 186 -24.90 5.27 -16.16
CA ALA A 186 -23.49 5.55 -15.90
C ALA A 186 -22.97 4.63 -14.81
N ARG A 187 -21.81 4.01 -15.04
CA ARG A 187 -21.19 3.09 -14.08
C ARG A 187 -20.33 3.85 -13.08
N PHE A 188 -20.27 3.36 -11.86
CA PHE A 188 -19.31 3.84 -10.89
C PHE A 188 -17.93 3.25 -11.19
N HIS A 189 -16.88 4.07 -11.05
CA HIS A 189 -15.51 3.59 -11.16
C HIS A 189 -15.16 2.60 -10.04
N VAL A 190 -15.65 2.89 -8.84
CA VAL A 190 -15.54 2.03 -7.66
C VAL A 190 -16.95 1.62 -7.25
N THR A 191 -17.20 0.33 -7.17
CA THR A 191 -18.46 -0.22 -6.66
C THR A 191 -18.52 -0.04 -5.14
N VAL A 192 -19.72 0.15 -4.60
CA VAL A 192 -19.92 0.41 -3.16
C VAL A 192 -20.84 -0.62 -2.56
N GLY A 193 -20.47 -1.16 -1.40
CA GLY A 193 -21.33 -2.00 -0.59
C GLY A 193 -22.40 -1.17 0.10
N VAL A 194 -23.64 -1.64 0.07
CA VAL A 194 -24.79 -1.00 0.71
C VAL A 194 -25.50 -1.97 1.64
N GLU A 195 -26.16 -1.41 2.65
CA GLU A 195 -26.98 -2.14 3.61
C GLU A 195 -28.47 -1.83 3.39
N LYS A 196 -29.32 -2.70 3.92
CA LYS A 196 -30.77 -2.48 3.92
C LYS A 196 -31.08 -1.19 4.71
N GLY A 197 -31.91 -0.32 4.13
CA GLY A 197 -32.29 0.96 4.71
C GLY A 197 -31.32 2.11 4.41
N ASP A 198 -30.19 1.84 3.74
CA ASP A 198 -29.35 2.92 3.19
C ASP A 198 -30.18 3.75 2.18
N VAL A 199 -29.96 5.06 2.20
CA VAL A 199 -30.63 6.07 1.39
C VAL A 199 -29.66 6.64 0.37
N LEU A 200 -30.17 7.13 -0.76
CA LEU A 200 -29.33 7.65 -1.83
C LEU A 200 -29.41 9.17 -1.94
N GLY A 201 -28.23 9.76 -2.09
CA GLY A 201 -28.07 11.19 -2.33
C GLY A 201 -27.50 11.48 -3.70
N TYR A 202 -27.94 12.57 -4.32
CA TYR A 202 -27.52 12.98 -5.66
C TYR A 202 -27.18 14.46 -5.65
N TYR A 203 -25.89 14.78 -5.69
CA TYR A 203 -25.43 16.15 -5.74
C TYR A 203 -25.18 16.62 -7.16
N PHE A 204 -25.81 17.73 -7.53
CA PHE A 204 -25.64 18.43 -8.79
C PHE A 204 -24.90 19.75 -8.52
N PRO A 205 -23.60 19.86 -8.88
CA PRO A 205 -22.82 21.08 -8.64
C PRO A 205 -23.23 22.27 -9.52
N LYS A 206 -24.04 22.02 -10.56
CA LYS A 206 -24.68 23.01 -11.42
C LYS A 206 -26.19 22.78 -11.39
N ALA A 207 -26.96 23.71 -11.95
CA ALA A 207 -28.41 23.58 -12.13
C ALA A 207 -28.82 22.14 -12.48
N ALA A 208 -29.59 21.49 -11.61
CA ALA A 208 -29.91 20.07 -11.76
C ALA A 208 -30.55 19.79 -13.12
N SER A 209 -30.09 18.71 -13.74
CA SER A 209 -30.50 18.33 -15.10
C SER A 209 -31.44 17.15 -15.13
N VAL A 210 -31.94 16.73 -13.96
CA VAL A 210 -32.91 15.66 -13.82
C VAL A 210 -34.26 16.29 -13.49
N ALA A 211 -35.27 15.89 -14.24
CA ALA A 211 -36.62 16.39 -14.06
C ALA A 211 -37.34 15.65 -12.93
N PHE A 212 -38.32 16.31 -12.33
CA PHE A 212 -39.17 15.77 -11.27
C PHE A 212 -40.65 16.10 -11.47
N ASP A 213 -41.50 15.39 -10.74
CA ASP A 213 -42.90 15.74 -10.51
C ASP A 213 -43.15 15.85 -9.00
N LYS A 214 -44.23 16.51 -8.60
CA LYS A 214 -44.63 16.69 -7.20
C LYS A 214 -45.78 15.77 -6.82
N GLY A 215 -45.91 15.48 -5.53
CA GLY A 215 -47.05 14.75 -4.95
C GLY A 215 -46.94 13.22 -4.98
N THR A 216 -45.81 12.65 -5.43
CA THR A 216 -45.66 11.20 -5.58
C THR A 216 -44.37 10.64 -4.99
N GLY A 217 -43.41 11.46 -4.58
CA GLY A 217 -42.12 11.04 -4.04
C GLY A 217 -41.87 11.53 -2.61
N ASP A 218 -40.72 11.16 -2.06
CA ASP A 218 -40.16 11.76 -0.83
C ASP A 218 -38.67 12.07 -1.06
N THR A 219 -38.37 12.67 -2.21
CA THR A 219 -37.06 13.24 -2.46
C THR A 219 -37.01 14.65 -1.91
N ARG A 220 -36.18 14.84 -0.88
CA ARG A 220 -35.93 16.13 -0.26
C ARG A 220 -34.59 16.69 -0.74
N TYR A 221 -34.31 17.96 -0.44
CA TYR A 221 -33.13 18.60 -0.99
C TYR A 221 -32.42 19.55 -0.03
N LEU A 222 -31.16 19.84 -0.36
CA LEU A 222 -30.29 20.81 0.29
C LEU A 222 -29.61 21.70 -0.75
N SER A 223 -29.30 22.92 -0.36
CA SER A 223 -28.58 23.89 -1.20
C SER A 223 -27.07 23.65 -1.29
N HIS A 224 -26.52 22.76 -0.48
CA HIS A 224 -25.07 22.50 -0.40
C HIS A 224 -24.76 21.00 -0.48
N ASN A 225 -23.48 20.69 -0.70
CA ASN A 225 -22.97 19.33 -0.80
C ASN A 225 -22.62 18.75 0.57
N LEU A 226 -23.04 17.52 0.86
CA LEU A 226 -22.61 16.77 2.04
C LEU A 226 -21.36 15.94 1.73
N ARG A 227 -20.33 16.04 2.56
CA ARG A 227 -19.07 15.27 2.39
C ARG A 227 -19.16 13.91 3.11
N PRO A 228 -18.38 12.90 2.71
CA PRO A 228 -18.24 11.67 3.49
C PRO A 228 -17.93 11.96 4.96
N GLY A 229 -18.59 11.25 5.87
CA GLY A 229 -18.51 11.44 7.32
C GLY A 229 -19.42 12.54 7.88
N SER A 230 -20.02 13.39 7.05
CA SER A 230 -21.03 14.35 7.52
C SER A 230 -22.34 13.64 7.88
N SER A 231 -23.08 14.22 8.81
CA SER A 231 -24.38 13.73 9.24
C SER A 231 -25.44 14.82 9.09
N ILE A 232 -26.67 14.42 8.78
CA ILE A 232 -27.79 15.33 8.65
C ILE A 232 -29.07 14.70 9.20
N SER A 233 -29.92 15.50 9.84
CA SER A 233 -31.25 15.03 10.25
C SER A 233 -32.19 15.08 9.04
N PRO A 234 -33.03 14.04 8.78
CA PRO A 234 -34.03 14.08 7.73
C PRO A 234 -34.97 15.29 7.80
N SER A 235 -35.29 15.74 9.03
CA SER A 235 -36.13 16.92 9.29
C SER A 235 -35.50 18.25 8.83
N SER A 236 -34.18 18.30 8.65
CA SER A 236 -33.49 19.50 8.18
C SER A 236 -33.42 19.62 6.65
N LEU A 237 -33.91 18.60 5.93
CA LEU A 237 -34.00 18.61 4.48
C LEU A 237 -35.20 19.44 4.03
N GLU A 238 -35.02 20.28 3.02
CA GLU A 238 -36.10 21.08 2.46
C GLU A 238 -36.99 20.26 1.51
N GLY A 239 -38.23 20.71 1.32
CA GLY A 239 -39.11 20.20 0.27
C GLY A 239 -39.97 18.99 0.64
N GLU A 240 -40.10 18.67 1.93
CA GLU A 240 -40.99 17.64 2.46
C GLU A 240 -42.42 17.75 1.91
N ASP A 241 -43.03 18.94 1.99
CA ASP A 241 -44.41 19.19 1.51
C ASP A 241 -44.58 19.03 0.00
N GLN A 242 -43.48 19.05 -0.76
CA GLN A 242 -43.54 19.02 -2.22
C GLN A 242 -43.58 17.59 -2.77
N GLN A 243 -43.20 16.60 -1.95
CA GLN A 243 -43.24 15.18 -2.30
C GLN A 243 -42.66 14.90 -3.69
N ARG A 244 -41.42 15.37 -3.93
CA ARG A 244 -40.82 15.33 -5.27
C ARG A 244 -40.40 13.90 -5.62
N ALA A 245 -40.73 13.47 -6.83
CA ALA A 245 -40.26 12.23 -7.42
C ALA A 245 -39.39 12.55 -8.64
N TYR A 246 -38.10 12.22 -8.55
CA TYR A 246 -37.14 12.43 -9.64
C TYR A 246 -36.97 11.17 -10.50
N SER A 247 -36.63 11.37 -11.78
CA SER A 247 -36.30 10.27 -12.70
C SER A 247 -34.85 9.83 -12.57
N LEU A 248 -34.50 9.30 -11.41
CA LEU A 248 -33.15 8.85 -11.08
C LEU A 248 -33.20 7.67 -10.09
N GLY A 249 -32.14 6.88 -10.12
CA GLY A 249 -31.95 5.74 -9.24
C GLY A 249 -30.61 5.07 -9.48
N VAL A 250 -30.30 4.06 -8.69
CA VAL A 250 -29.08 3.26 -8.82
C VAL A 250 -29.41 1.85 -9.26
N TYR A 251 -28.40 1.17 -9.77
CA TYR A 251 -28.48 -0.25 -10.06
C TYR A 251 -27.32 -1.01 -9.42
N GLY A 252 -27.61 -2.23 -8.97
CA GLY A 252 -26.68 -3.05 -8.22
C GLY A 252 -27.05 -4.52 -8.24
N LEU A 253 -26.22 -5.31 -7.56
CA LEU A 253 -26.52 -6.69 -7.21
C LEU A 253 -26.95 -6.67 -5.74
N LEU A 254 -28.24 -6.85 -5.47
CA LEU A 254 -28.78 -6.91 -4.12
C LEU A 254 -29.10 -8.36 -3.75
N GLN A 255 -28.78 -8.77 -2.53
CA GLN A 255 -28.89 -10.16 -2.07
C GLN A 255 -29.81 -10.23 -0.85
#